data_AF-A0AAV6UJ66-F1
#
_entry.id   AF-A0AAV6UJ66-F1
#
_cell.length_a   1.000
_cell.length_b   1.000
_cell.length_c   1.000
_cell.angle_alpha   90.00
_cell.angle_beta   90.00
_cell.angle_gamma   90.00
#
_symmetry.space_group_name_H-M   'P 1'
#
loop_
_entity.id
_entity.type
_entity.pdbx_description
1 polymer ?
#
loop_
_entity_poly.entity_id
_entity_poly.type
_entity_poly.pdbx_seq_one_letter_code
_entity_poly.pdbx_strand_id
1 'polypeptide(L)'
;MKRLGCSSHGEEDIRIHPFFRRIDWNKIENREVQPPFKPKIKHRKDVSNFDRQFTNEKTDLTPTDKLFMMNLDQTEFFGFSFLNPEFVQHV
;
A
#
# COMPACT_ATOMS: atom_id res chain seq x y z
N MET A 1 10.38 20.40 18.44
CA MET A 1 10.95 20.02 17.12
C MET A 1 10.47 21.05 16.09
N LYS A 2 11.28 21.49 15.11
CA LYS A 2 10.92 22.58 14.15
C LYS A 2 10.45 22.11 12.76
N ARG A 3 10.18 20.81 12.58
CA ARG A 3 9.71 20.24 11.31
C ARG A 3 8.18 20.44 11.18
N LEU A 4 7.69 20.87 10.02
CA LEU A 4 6.25 20.97 9.73
C LEU A 4 5.59 19.61 10.00
N GLY A 5 4.46 19.60 10.70
CA GLY A 5 3.77 18.38 11.09
C GLY A 5 4.23 17.75 12.41
N CYS A 6 5.24 18.32 13.09
CA CYS A 6 5.77 17.78 14.35
C CYS A 6 5.41 18.62 15.59
N SER A 7 4.41 19.51 15.47
CA SER A 7 3.81 20.22 16.60
C SER A 7 2.66 19.39 17.21
N SER A 8 2.04 19.86 18.30
CA SER A 8 0.81 19.27 18.82
C SER A 8 -0.39 19.39 17.88
N HIS A 9 -0.32 20.29 16.88
CA HIS A 9 -1.33 20.51 15.85
C HIS A 9 -0.79 20.12 14.46
N GLY A 10 0.12 19.15 14.40
CA GLY A 10 0.88 18.85 13.18
C GLY A 10 0.04 18.53 11.94
N GLU A 11 -1.09 17.85 12.12
CA GLU A 11 -2.04 17.60 11.03
C GLU A 11 -2.62 18.91 10.48
N GLU A 12 -3.09 19.78 11.36
CA GLU A 12 -3.67 21.06 10.97
C GLU A 12 -2.63 21.98 10.32
N ASP A 13 -1.42 22.04 10.89
CA ASP A 13 -0.29 22.78 10.31
C ASP A 13 -0.02 22.37 8.85
N ILE A 14 -0.11 21.06 8.54
CA ILE A 14 0.03 20.57 7.17
C ILE A 14 -1.18 20.99 6.34
N ARG A 15 -2.41 20.78 6.83
CA ARG A 15 -3.64 21.05 6.07
C ARG A 15 -3.80 22.52 5.69
N ILE A 16 -3.40 23.45 6.56
CA ILE A 16 -3.52 24.91 6.32
C ILE A 16 -2.31 25.50 5.60
N HIS A 17 -1.24 24.73 5.39
CA HIS A 17 -0.03 25.26 4.77
C HIS A 17 -0.32 25.80 3.35
N PRO A 18 0.19 26.98 2.95
CA PRO A 18 -0.17 27.63 1.68
C PRO A 18 0.03 26.79 0.41
N PHE A 19 0.95 25.82 0.45
CA PHE A 19 1.16 24.86 -0.63
C PHE A 19 -0.11 24.03 -0.92
N PHE A 20 -0.86 23.64 0.12
CA PHE A 20 -2.05 22.80 0.01
C PHE A 20 -3.36 23.60 -0.06
N ARG A 21 -3.32 24.92 -0.22
CA ARG A 21 -4.53 25.79 -0.24
C ARG A 21 -5.62 25.41 -1.27
N ARG A 22 -5.27 24.61 -2.30
CA ARG A 22 -6.20 24.14 -3.34
C ARG A 22 -6.71 22.72 -3.09
N ILE A 23 -6.27 22.08 -2.02
CA ILE A 23 -6.64 20.72 -1.66
C ILE A 23 -7.90 20.75 -0.80
N ASP A 24 -8.95 20.10 -1.29
CA ASP A 24 -10.10 19.71 -0.48
C ASP A 24 -9.81 18.32 0.09
N TRP A 25 -9.42 18.28 1.36
CA TRP A 25 -8.97 17.06 2.03
C TRP A 25 -10.05 15.98 2.09
N ASN A 26 -11.32 16.37 2.29
CA ASN A 26 -12.45 15.44 2.34
C ASN A 26 -12.71 14.82 0.96
N LYS A 27 -12.66 15.63 -0.10
CA LYS A 27 -12.84 15.12 -1.47
C LYS A 27 -11.69 14.22 -1.93
N ILE A 28 -10.46 14.50 -1.51
CA ILE A 28 -9.33 13.62 -1.79
C ILE A 28 -9.51 12.27 -1.08
N GLU A 29 -9.88 12.27 0.19
CA GLU A 29 -10.13 11.05 0.97
C GLU A 29 -11.23 10.18 0.35
N ASN A 30 -12.32 10.82 -0.10
CA ASN A 30 -13.44 10.17 -0.77
C ASN A 30 -13.17 9.80 -2.26
N ARG A 31 -11.94 10.04 -2.76
CA ARG A 31 -11.54 9.77 -4.16
C ARG A 31 -12.38 10.52 -5.20
N GLU A 32 -12.91 11.69 -4.85
CA GLU A 32 -13.73 12.53 -5.74
C GLU A 32 -12.89 13.48 -6.62
N VAL A 33 -11.63 13.72 -6.24
CA VAL A 33 -10.69 14.53 -7.02
C VAL A 33 -10.03 13.64 -8.08
N GLN A 34 -10.13 14.04 -9.35
CA GLN A 34 -9.45 13.33 -10.45
C GLN A 34 -7.93 13.39 -10.28
N PRO A 35 -7.22 12.25 -10.29
CA PRO A 35 -5.77 12.24 -10.24
C PRO A 35 -5.16 12.96 -11.46
N PRO A 36 -4.04 13.69 -11.30
CA PRO A 36 -3.40 14.40 -12.41
C PRO A 36 -2.78 13.44 -13.45
N PHE A 37 -2.58 12.17 -13.08
CA PHE A 37 -2.04 11.13 -13.95
C PHE A 37 -2.87 9.86 -13.83
N LYS A 38 -3.28 9.32 -14.98
CA LYS A 38 -3.95 8.02 -15.09
C LYS A 38 -2.97 7.02 -15.72
N PRO A 39 -2.50 6.00 -14.99
CA PRO A 39 -1.64 4.96 -15.55
C PRO A 39 -2.30 4.26 -16.73
N LYS A 40 -1.51 3.92 -17.75
CA LYS A 40 -2.00 3.17 -18.91
C LYS A 40 -2.16 1.70 -18.52
N ILE A 41 -3.35 1.15 -18.75
CA ILE A 41 -3.68 -0.26 -18.53
C ILE A 41 -4.47 -0.72 -19.75
N LYS A 42 -3.97 -1.75 -20.43
CA LYS A 42 -4.58 -2.30 -21.66
C LYS A 42 -5.67 -3.32 -21.36
N HIS A 43 -5.48 -4.15 -20.35
CA HIS A 43 -6.40 -5.23 -19.97
C HIS A 43 -6.15 -5.71 -18.54
N ARG A 44 -7.02 -6.58 -17.99
CA ARG A 44 -6.95 -7.06 -16.59
C ARG A 44 -5.64 -7.72 -16.19
N LYS A 45 -4.90 -8.34 -17.13
CA LYS A 45 -3.60 -9.00 -16.88
C LYS A 45 -2.40 -8.15 -17.34
N ASP A 46 -2.56 -6.84 -17.51
CA ASP A 46 -1.49 -5.99 -18.04
C ASP A 46 -0.40 -5.79 -16.98
N VAL A 47 0.81 -6.22 -17.32
CA VAL A 47 1.98 -6.11 -16.44
C VAL A 47 2.96 -5.02 -16.90
N SER A 48 2.57 -4.16 -17.86
CA SER A 48 3.47 -3.16 -18.46
C SER A 48 3.97 -2.07 -17.50
N ASN A 49 3.34 -1.92 -16.33
CA ASN A 49 3.79 -1.01 -15.27
C ASN A 49 4.67 -1.70 -14.22
N PHE A 50 4.97 -2.99 -14.39
CA PHE A 50 5.94 -3.73 -13.57
C PHE A 50 7.25 -3.88 -14.34
N ASP A 51 8.36 -3.94 -13.60
CA ASP A 51 9.67 -4.18 -14.19
C ASP A 51 9.72 -5.60 -14.78
N ARG A 52 10.34 -5.72 -15.97
CA ARG A 52 10.51 -6.98 -16.67
C ARG A 52 11.34 -7.98 -15.87
N GLN A 53 12.22 -7.53 -14.97
CA GLN A 53 12.96 -8.44 -14.11
C GLN A 53 12.01 -9.38 -13.36
N PHE A 54 10.89 -8.86 -12.82
CA PHE A 54 9.92 -9.67 -12.07
C PHE A 54 8.93 -10.39 -12.98
N THR A 55 8.48 -9.77 -14.07
CA THR A 55 7.51 -10.42 -14.97
C THR A 55 8.11 -11.58 -15.77
N ASN A 56 9.44 -11.65 -15.85
CA ASN A 56 10.16 -12.76 -16.49
C ASN A 56 10.51 -13.89 -15.52
N GLU A 57 10.40 -13.66 -14.20
CA GLU A 57 10.58 -14.72 -13.22
C GLU A 57 9.46 -15.76 -13.32
N LYS A 58 9.78 -16.99 -12.89
CA LYS A 58 8.77 -18.02 -12.76
C LYS A 58 7.83 -17.66 -11.62
N THR A 59 6.53 -17.88 -11.82
CA THR A 59 5.51 -17.69 -10.78
C THR A 59 5.49 -18.87 -9.79
N ASP A 60 6.66 -19.26 -9.29
CA ASP A 60 6.85 -20.40 -8.41
C ASP A 60 7.40 -19.92 -7.06
N LEU A 61 6.96 -20.54 -5.98
CA LEU A 61 7.57 -20.32 -4.67
C LEU A 61 8.95 -21.00 -4.62
N THR A 62 9.93 -20.31 -4.07
CA THR A 62 11.23 -20.92 -3.78
C THR A 62 11.03 -22.15 -2.89
N PRO A 63 11.59 -23.33 -3.27
CA PRO A 63 11.49 -24.53 -2.44
C PRO A 63 12.07 -24.28 -1.04
N THR A 64 11.37 -24.77 -0.01
CA THR A 64 11.79 -24.61 1.37
C THR A 64 12.78 -25.69 1.80
N ASP A 65 13.75 -25.32 2.63
CA ASP A 65 14.63 -26.27 3.31
C ASP A 65 13.90 -26.87 4.52
N LYS A 66 13.72 -28.20 4.51
CA LYS A 66 13.04 -28.93 5.58
C LYS A 66 13.76 -28.80 6.93
N LEU A 67 15.09 -28.76 6.95
CA LEU A 67 15.86 -28.62 8.19
C LEU A 67 15.67 -27.23 8.79
N PHE A 68 15.64 -26.20 7.94
CA PHE A 68 15.32 -24.84 8.37
C PHE A 68 13.91 -24.75 8.95
N MET A 69 12.91 -25.30 8.25
CA MET A 69 11.52 -25.27 8.71
C MET A 69 11.31 -25.97 10.06
N MET A 70 12.00 -27.09 10.31
CA MET A 70 11.91 -27.82 11.57
C MET A 70 12.49 -27.05 12.77
N ASN A 71 13.43 -26.14 12.52
CA ASN A 71 14.11 -25.35 13.55
C ASN A 71 13.41 -24.02 13.87
N LEU A 72 12.32 -23.68 13.15
CA LEU A 72 11.53 -22.48 13.42
C LEU A 72 10.58 -22.72 14.59
N ASP A 73 10.62 -21.81 15.58
CA ASP A 73 9.62 -21.80 16.66
C ASP A 73 8.26 -21.36 16.12
N GLN A 74 7.33 -22.32 16.00
CA GLN A 74 6.00 -22.06 15.45
C GLN A 74 5.12 -21.21 16.39
N THR A 75 5.50 -21.09 17.67
CA THR A 75 4.74 -20.29 18.63
C THR A 75 4.88 -18.78 18.40
N GLU A 76 5.96 -18.34 17.74
CA GLU A 76 6.16 -16.95 17.34
C GLU A 76 5.09 -16.43 16.35
N PHE A 77 4.41 -17.34 15.64
CA PHE A 77 3.36 -17.03 14.68
C PHE A 77 1.94 -17.16 15.26
N PHE A 78 1.79 -17.40 16.57
CA PHE A 78 0.48 -17.48 17.19
C PHE A 78 -0.30 -16.17 17.03
N GLY A 79 -1.54 -16.27 16.54
CA GLY A 79 -2.39 -15.10 16.26
C GLY A 79 -2.12 -14.41 14.92
N PHE A 80 -1.26 -14.96 14.06
CA PHE A 80 -0.99 -14.39 12.73
C PHE A 80 -2.20 -14.46 11.77
N SER A 81 -3.02 -15.52 11.89
CA SER A 81 -4.18 -15.72 11.02
C SER A 81 -5.20 -14.59 11.16
N PHE A 82 -5.47 -13.90 10.06
CA PHE A 82 -6.41 -12.79 10.00
C PHE A 82 -7.20 -12.80 8.69
N LEU A 83 -8.48 -12.45 8.76
CA LEU A 83 -9.34 -12.15 7.62
C LEU A 83 -9.95 -10.77 7.85
N ASN A 84 -9.85 -9.88 6.85
CA ASN A 84 -10.43 -8.54 6.97
C ASN A 84 -11.97 -8.62 6.90
N PRO A 85 -12.69 -8.33 8.00
CA PRO A 85 -14.15 -8.39 8.01
C PRO A 85 -14.81 -7.27 7.17
N GLU A 86 -14.09 -6.18 6.92
CA GLU A 86 -14.55 -5.01 6.17
C GLU A 86 -14.18 -5.08 4.68
N PHE A 87 -13.70 -6.23 4.19
CA PHE A 87 -13.28 -6.34 2.79
C PHE A 87 -14.49 -6.27 1.84
N VAL A 88 -14.63 -5.14 1.16
CA VAL A 88 -15.64 -4.93 0.12
C VAL A 88 -15.09 -5.41 -1.23
N GLN A 89 -15.67 -6.47 -1.78
CA GLN A 89 -15.35 -6.93 -3.13
C GLN A 89 -16.07 -6.04 -4.15
N HIS A 90 -15.34 -5.11 -4.79
CA HIS A 90 -15.84 -4.41 -5.97
C HIS A 90 -15.84 -5.37 -7.16
N VAL A 91 -16.99 -5.97 -7.46
CA VAL A 91 -17.21 -6.84 -8.64
C VAL A 91 -17.40 -5.98 -9.88
#